data_AF-A0A2N3I2M0-F1
#
_entry.id   AF-A0A2N3I2M0-F1
#
_cell.length_a   1.000
_cell.length_b   1.000
_cell.length_c   1.000
_cell.angle_alpha   90.00
_cell.angle_beta   90.00
_cell.angle_gamma   90.00
#
_symmetry.space_group_name_H-M   'P 1'
#
loop_
_entity.id
_entity.type
_entity.pdbx_description
1 polymer ?
#
loop_
_entity_poly.entity_id
_entity_poly.type
_entity_poly.pdbx_seq_one_letter_code
_entity_poly.pdbx_strand_id
1 'polypeptide(L)'
;MLVPGLQKFTEPYKTFVFQQLSLSGIPFAEVLQYFVKFSQIGVGSVLIFLAYKGNTLNKSLKNKLFYLGNFAIITMMLVATYVHLHPNVPAHIVPIKPPVIPISYIVLVSINLYLNSKQAINN
;
A
#
# COMPACT_ATOMS: atom_id res chain seq x y z
N MET A 1 7.96 -4.48 3.31
CA MET A 1 7.54 -3.14 2.83
C MET A 1 8.61 -2.06 3.00
N LEU A 2 9.54 -2.17 3.98
CA LEU A 2 10.61 -1.17 4.15
C LEU A 2 11.56 -1.05 2.95
N VAL A 3 12.13 -2.16 2.47
CA VAL A 3 13.10 -2.14 1.35
C VAL A 3 12.48 -1.60 0.04
N PRO A 4 11.31 -2.08 -0.42
CA PRO A 4 10.65 -1.51 -1.60
C PRO A 4 10.19 -0.06 -1.40
N GLY A 5 9.83 0.33 -0.17
CA GLY A 5 9.44 1.70 0.16
C GLY A 5 10.61 2.68 0.08
N LEU A 6 11.80 2.27 0.55
CA LEU A 6 13.03 3.08 0.50
C LEU A 6 13.55 3.23 -0.94
N GLN A 7 13.37 2.21 -1.80
CA GLN A 7 13.71 2.30 -3.22
C GLN A 7 12.92 3.42 -3.96
N LYS A 8 11.77 3.86 -3.43
CA LYS A 8 10.99 4.97 -4.03
C LYS A 8 11.61 6.36 -3.87
N PHE A 9 12.72 6.48 -3.16
CA PHE A 9 13.49 7.73 -3.06
C PHE A 9 14.72 7.76 -3.97
N THR A 10 15.03 6.65 -4.66
CA THR A 10 16.17 6.55 -5.59
C THR A 10 15.69 6.58 -7.04
N GLU A 11 16.49 7.14 -7.95
CA GLU A 11 16.18 7.13 -9.39
C GLU A 11 16.26 5.70 -9.97
N PRO A 12 15.43 5.34 -10.98
CA PRO A 12 14.38 6.15 -11.62
C PRO A 12 13.02 6.15 -10.86
N TYR A 13 12.90 5.36 -9.80
CA TYR A 13 11.64 5.12 -9.07
C TYR A 13 11.09 6.37 -8.35
N LYS A 14 11.97 7.30 -7.99
CA LYS A 14 11.58 8.61 -7.44
C LYS A 14 10.60 9.33 -8.36
N THR A 15 10.81 9.23 -9.67
CA THR A 15 10.07 9.96 -10.71
C THR A 15 8.86 9.17 -11.22
N PHE A 16 8.86 7.83 -11.09
CA PHE A 16 7.76 6.99 -11.56
C PHE A 16 6.43 7.27 -10.87
N VAL A 17 6.41 7.47 -9.55
CA VAL A 17 5.16 7.78 -8.83
C VAL A 17 4.57 9.10 -9.33
N PHE A 18 5.41 10.10 -9.55
CA PHE A 18 4.96 11.39 -10.08
C PHE A 18 4.42 11.25 -11.50
N GLN A 19 5.16 10.58 -12.39
CA GLN A 19 4.72 10.36 -13.77
C GLN A 19 3.42 9.57 -13.85
N GLN A 20 3.27 8.53 -13.03
CA GLN A 20 2.05 7.72 -12.93
C GLN A 20 0.84 8.57 -12.51
N LEU A 21 0.99 9.44 -11.51
CA LEU A 21 -0.08 10.32 -11.04
C LEU A 21 -0.42 11.42 -12.07
N SER A 22 0.60 12.03 -12.67
CA SER A 22 0.42 13.08 -13.68
C SER A 22 -0.23 12.55 -14.96
N LEU A 23 0.20 11.39 -15.45
CA LEU A 23 -0.33 10.77 -16.67
C LEU A 23 -1.73 10.15 -16.48
N SER A 24 -2.10 9.78 -15.26
CA SER A 24 -3.45 9.30 -14.92
C SER A 24 -4.47 10.43 -14.72
N GLY A 25 -4.05 11.69 -14.84
CA GLY A 25 -4.94 12.86 -14.73
C GLY A 25 -5.41 13.15 -13.30
N ILE A 26 -4.74 12.60 -12.28
CA ILE A 26 -5.10 12.85 -10.88
C ILE A 26 -4.67 14.28 -10.50
N PRO A 27 -5.58 15.11 -9.96
CA PRO A 27 -5.23 16.48 -9.56
C PRO A 27 -4.20 16.47 -8.43
N PHE A 28 -3.36 17.50 -8.36
CA PHE A 28 -2.35 17.66 -7.29
C PHE A 28 -1.30 16.53 -7.21
N ALA A 29 -0.88 15.99 -8.35
CA ALA A 29 0.13 14.92 -8.44
C ALA A 29 1.44 15.23 -7.64
N GLU A 30 1.86 16.49 -7.60
CA GLU A 30 3.04 16.96 -6.86
C GLU A 30 2.93 16.73 -5.34
N VAL A 31 1.74 16.88 -4.76
CA VAL A 31 1.49 16.67 -3.33
C VAL A 31 1.19 15.19 -3.07
N LEU A 32 0.37 14.58 -3.91
CA LEU A 32 -0.05 13.19 -3.77
C LEU A 32 1.11 12.20 -3.86
N GLN A 33 2.16 12.49 -4.64
CA GLN A 33 3.35 11.61 -4.68
C GLN A 33 4.00 11.45 -3.30
N TYR A 34 4.03 12.51 -2.49
CA TYR A 34 4.59 12.46 -1.15
C TYR A 34 3.66 11.69 -0.23
N PHE A 35 2.36 11.97 -0.31
CA PHE A 35 1.36 11.24 0.46
C PHE A 35 1.44 9.73 0.22
N VAL A 36 1.56 9.29 -1.04
CA VAL A 36 1.70 7.88 -1.42
C VAL A 36 3.01 7.28 -0.89
N LYS A 37 4.14 7.99 -1.00
CA LYS A 37 5.44 7.48 -0.52
C LYS A 37 5.45 7.36 1.01
N PHE A 38 4.99 8.39 1.72
CA PHE A 38 4.96 8.40 3.18
C PHE A 38 3.94 7.42 3.75
N SER A 39 2.75 7.29 3.15
CA SER A 39 1.74 6.36 3.62
C SER A 39 2.20 4.91 3.50
N GLN A 40 2.92 4.55 2.43
CA GLN A 40 3.46 3.19 2.26
C GLN A 40 4.48 2.83 3.33
N ILE A 41 5.36 3.76 3.68
CA ILE A 41 6.36 3.54 4.73
C ILE A 41 5.70 3.54 6.10
N GLY A 42 4.82 4.51 6.37
CA GLY A 42 4.11 4.65 7.64
C GLY A 42 3.24 3.44 7.95
N VAL A 43 2.32 3.09 7.04
CA VAL A 43 1.45 1.92 7.20
C VAL A 43 2.25 0.62 7.26
N GLY A 44 3.27 0.48 6.40
CA GLY A 44 4.17 -0.68 6.43
C GLY A 44 4.89 -0.82 7.76
N SER A 45 5.38 0.27 8.33
CA SER A 45 6.09 0.29 9.61
C SER A 45 5.16 -0.03 10.79
N VAL A 46 3.94 0.51 10.77
CA VAL A 46 2.91 0.21 11.77
C VAL A 46 2.56 -1.28 11.75
N LEU A 47 2.32 -1.87 10.57
CA LEU A 47 1.97 -3.29 10.48
C LEU A 47 3.14 -4.21 10.87
N ILE A 48 4.38 -3.85 10.52
CA ILE A 48 5.58 -4.55 11.00
C ILE A 48 5.68 -4.45 12.53
N PHE A 49 5.48 -3.27 13.09
CA PHE A 49 5.48 -3.08 14.54
C PHE A 49 4.42 -3.94 15.23
N LEU A 50 3.20 -3.99 14.68
CA LEU A 50 2.14 -4.86 15.19
C LEU A 50 2.51 -6.35 15.12
N ALA A 51 3.21 -6.78 14.06
CA ALA A 51 3.64 -8.17 13.92
C ALA A 51 4.67 -8.59 14.99
N TYR A 52 5.64 -7.72 15.33
CA TYR A 52 6.70 -8.05 16.29
C TYR A 52 6.38 -7.69 17.75
N LYS A 53 5.72 -6.55 17.97
CA LYS A 53 5.45 -5.99 19.31
C LYS A 53 3.96 -5.72 19.56
N GLY A 54 3.05 -6.25 18.73
CA GLY A 54 1.61 -6.04 18.92
C GLY A 54 1.07 -6.53 20.27
N ASN A 55 1.73 -7.51 20.90
CA ASN A 55 1.34 -8.04 22.21
C ASN A 55 1.61 -7.07 23.37
N THR A 56 2.43 -6.03 23.18
CA THR A 56 2.66 -4.99 24.20
C THR A 56 1.58 -3.91 24.18
N LEU A 57 0.66 -3.95 23.21
CA LEU A 57 -0.44 -3.01 23.08
C LEU A 57 -1.74 -3.57 23.66
N ASN A 58 -2.62 -2.68 24.11
CA ASN A 58 -4.00 -3.05 24.44
C ASN A 58 -4.69 -3.66 23.20
N LYS A 59 -5.44 -4.75 23.40
CA LYS A 59 -6.25 -5.46 22.38
C LYS A 59 -7.08 -4.49 21.52
N SER A 60 -7.69 -3.46 22.12
CA SER A 60 -8.49 -2.47 21.40
C SER A 60 -7.65 -1.63 20.43
N LEU A 61 -6.49 -1.12 20.88
CA LEU A 61 -5.59 -0.32 20.05
C LEU A 61 -4.95 -1.17 18.95
N LYS A 62 -4.52 -2.40 19.28
CA LYS A 62 -3.99 -3.37 18.32
C LYS A 62 -4.98 -3.62 17.17
N ASN A 63 -6.24 -3.89 17.50
CA ASN A 63 -7.28 -4.15 16.52
C ASN A 63 -7.56 -2.93 15.64
N LYS A 64 -7.66 -1.73 16.23
CA LYS A 64 -7.86 -0.49 15.47
C LYS A 64 -6.72 -0.24 14.47
N LEU A 65 -5.47 -0.32 14.93
CA LEU A 65 -4.30 -0.13 14.05
C LEU A 65 -4.21 -1.22 12.98
N PHE A 66 -4.56 -2.46 13.30
CA PHE A 66 -4.58 -3.56 12.35
C PHE A 66 -5.62 -3.31 11.25
N TYR A 67 -6.88 -3.05 11.60
CA TYR A 67 -7.92 -2.81 10.60
C TYR A 67 -7.65 -1.54 9.79
N LEU A 68 -7.22 -0.45 10.43
CA LEU A 68 -6.91 0.80 9.75
C LEU A 68 -5.72 0.65 8.79
N GLY A 69 -4.67 -0.07 9.20
CA GLY A 69 -3.52 -0.35 8.33
C GLY A 69 -3.89 -1.20 7.12
N ASN A 70 -4.65 -2.29 7.32
CA ASN A 70 -5.13 -3.13 6.22
C ASN A 70 -6.08 -2.38 5.27
N PHE A 71 -7.00 -1.56 5.81
CA PHE A 71 -7.88 -0.71 5.02
C PHE A 71 -7.09 0.31 4.18
N ALA A 72 -6.08 0.95 4.76
CA ALA A 72 -5.21 1.86 4.04
C ALA A 72 -4.48 1.15 2.88
N ILE A 73 -4.01 -0.08 3.07
CA ILE A 73 -3.41 -0.87 1.98
C ILE A 73 -4.40 -1.14 0.87
N ILE A 74 -5.63 -1.58 1.17
CA ILE A 74 -6.66 -1.82 0.14
C ILE A 74 -6.89 -0.56 -0.69
N THR A 75 -7.12 0.58 -0.04
CA THR A 75 -7.35 1.86 -0.73
C THR A 75 -6.17 2.24 -1.61
N MET A 76 -4.92 2.11 -1.11
CA MET A 76 -3.73 2.37 -1.90
C MET A 76 -3.59 1.45 -3.11
N MET A 77 -3.90 0.15 -2.95
CA MET A 77 -3.82 -0.82 -4.04
C MET A 77 -4.92 -0.63 -5.09
N LEU A 78 -6.12 -0.18 -4.69
CA LEU A 78 -7.19 0.18 -5.63
C LEU A 78 -6.77 1.37 -6.51
N VAL A 79 -6.26 2.44 -5.89
CA VAL A 79 -5.73 3.60 -6.64
C VAL A 79 -4.57 3.17 -7.54
N ALA A 80 -3.65 2.35 -7.04
CA ALA A 80 -2.53 1.84 -7.85
C ALA A 80 -3.03 1.01 -9.04
N THR A 81 -4.07 0.20 -8.86
CA THR A 81 -4.70 -0.59 -9.93
C THR A 81 -5.32 0.32 -10.98
N TYR A 82 -6.07 1.34 -10.57
CA TYR A 82 -6.62 2.35 -11.48
C TYR A 82 -5.53 3.01 -12.32
N VAL A 83 -4.46 3.47 -11.67
CA VAL A 83 -3.33 4.13 -12.34
C VAL A 83 -2.59 3.18 -13.30
N HIS A 84 -2.45 1.89 -12.96
CA HIS A 84 -1.83 0.89 -13.85
C HIS A 84 -2.68 0.59 -15.09
N LEU A 85 -4.01 0.60 -14.95
CA LEU A 85 -4.93 0.33 -16.05
C LEU A 85 -5.21 1.56 -16.92
N HIS A 86 -4.77 2.74 -16.49
CA HIS A 86 -5.04 3.98 -17.20
C HIS A 86 -4.30 4.01 -18.55
N PRO A 87 -4.99 4.26 -19.67
CA PRO A 87 -4.43 4.10 -21.03
C PRO A 87 -3.25 5.04 -21.31
N ASN A 88 -3.20 6.19 -20.63
CA ASN A 88 -2.13 7.18 -20.79
C ASN A 88 -0.85 6.85 -20.00
N VAL A 89 -0.83 5.76 -19.22
CA VAL A 89 0.37 5.35 -18.46
C VAL A 89 1.13 4.29 -19.29
N PRO A 90 2.28 4.66 -19.89
CA PRO A 90 3.01 3.77 -20.79
C PRO A 90 3.80 2.69 -20.04
N ALA A 91 3.99 1.54 -20.72
CA ALA A 91 4.62 0.34 -20.14
C ALA A 91 6.10 0.49 -19.75
N HIS A 92 6.80 1.54 -20.21
CA HIS A 92 8.18 1.80 -19.79
C HIS A 92 8.27 2.40 -18.37
N ILE A 93 7.17 2.95 -17.85
CA ILE A 93 7.05 3.48 -16.48
C ILE A 93 6.52 2.39 -15.54
N VAL A 94 5.86 1.38 -16.11
CA VAL A 94 5.27 0.25 -15.39
C VAL A 94 5.68 -1.06 -16.07
N PRO A 95 6.77 -1.71 -15.61
CA PRO A 95 7.35 -2.86 -16.30
C PRO A 95 6.39 -4.06 -16.45
N ILE A 96 5.32 -4.13 -15.65
CA ILE A 96 4.26 -5.14 -15.73
C ILE A 96 2.93 -4.44 -15.97
N LYS A 97 2.43 -4.48 -17.21
CA LYS A 97 1.19 -3.79 -17.64
C LYS A 97 -0.06 -4.26 -16.86
N PRO A 98 -0.27 -5.57 -16.64
CA PRO A 98 -1.34 -6.02 -15.76
C PRO A 98 -1.00 -5.64 -14.30
N PRO A 99 -1.96 -5.15 -13.49
CA PRO A 99 -1.74 -4.77 -12.10
C PRO A 99 -1.61 -6.00 -11.17
N VAL A 100 -0.73 -6.95 -11.51
CA VAL A 100 -0.49 -8.19 -10.76
C VAL A 100 -0.05 -7.89 -9.33
N ILE A 101 0.85 -6.93 -9.16
CA ILE A 101 1.37 -6.55 -7.83
C ILE A 101 0.24 -5.93 -6.98
N PRO A 102 -0.45 -4.85 -7.41
CA PRO A 102 -1.57 -4.31 -6.65
C PRO A 102 -2.65 -5.35 -6.29
N ILE A 103 -3.06 -6.18 -7.25
CA ILE A 103 -4.09 -7.21 -7.04
C ILE A 103 -3.61 -8.26 -6.03
N SER A 104 -2.36 -8.74 -6.14
CA SER A 104 -1.84 -9.73 -5.20
C SER A 104 -1.79 -9.20 -3.77
N TYR A 105 -1.46 -7.92 -3.56
CA TYR A 105 -1.54 -7.30 -2.23
C TYR A 105 -2.97 -7.20 -1.70
N ILE A 106 -3.97 -6.92 -2.54
CA ILE A 106 -5.39 -6.95 -2.12
C ILE A 106 -5.79 -8.34 -1.65
N VAL A 107 -5.38 -9.39 -2.38
CA VAL A 107 -5.63 -10.78 -1.99
C VAL A 107 -4.96 -11.11 -0.66
N LEU A 108 -3.68 -10.75 -0.49
CA LEU A 108 -2.94 -10.97 0.74
C LEU A 108 -3.57 -10.27 1.95
N VAL A 109 -4.01 -9.02 1.80
CA VAL A 109 -4.72 -8.29 2.86
C VAL A 109 -6.06 -8.95 3.18
N SER A 110 -6.79 -9.40 2.18
CA SER A 110 -8.07 -10.09 2.38
C SER A 110 -7.89 -11.39 3.17
N ILE A 111 -6.85 -12.17 2.84
CA ILE A 111 -6.46 -13.36 3.60
C ILE A 111 -6.08 -12.99 5.04
N ASN A 112 -5.28 -11.93 5.23
CA ASN A 112 -4.85 -11.47 6.54
C ASN A 112 -6.03 -11.06 7.44
N LEU A 113 -7.01 -10.34 6.88
CA LEU A 113 -8.25 -9.98 7.57
C LEU A 113 -9.05 -11.23 7.95
N TYR A 114 -9.22 -12.18 7.02
CA TYR A 114 -9.94 -13.43 7.26
C TYR A 114 -9.29 -14.27 8.38
N LEU A 115 -7.97 -14.42 8.35
CA LEU A 115 -7.22 -15.16 9.37
C LEU A 115 -7.34 -14.50 10.75
N ASN A 116 -7.25 -13.16 10.82
CA ASN A 116 -7.41 -12.43 12.07
C ASN A 116 -8.83 -12.55 12.64
N SER A 117 -9.86 -12.48 11.80
CA SER A 117 -11.25 -12.71 12.23
C SER A 117 -11.46 -14.12 12.79
N LYS A 118 -10.88 -15.15 12.15
CA LYS A 118 -10.94 -16.53 12.65
C LYS A 118 -10.23 -16.70 13.99
N GLN A 119 -9.06 -16.06 14.15
CA GLN A 119 -8.31 -16.10 15.41
C GLN A 119 -9.02 -15.35 16.54
N ALA A 120 -9.76 -14.28 16.23
CA ALA A 120 -10.57 -13.56 17.21
C ALA A 120 -11.81 -14.34 17.70
N ILE A 121 -12.32 -15.28 16.89
CA ILE A 121 -13.43 -16.17 17.28
C ILE A 121 -12.94 -17.32 18.18
N ASN A 122 -11.69 -17.76 18.01
CA ASN A 122 -11.10 -18.89 18.73
C ASN A 122 -10.40 -18.52 20.07
N ASN A 123 -10.39 -17.24 20.46
CA ASN A 123 -9.80 -16.74 21.73
C ASN A 123 -10.83 -15.97 22.55
#